data_AF-A0A951DJ47-F1
#
_entry.id   AF-A0A951DJ47-F1
#
_cell.length_a   1.000
_cell.length_b   1.000
_cell.length_c   1.000
_cell.angle_alpha   90.00
_cell.angle_beta   90.00
_cell.angle_gamma   90.00
#
_symmetry.space_group_name_H-M   'P 1'
#
loop_
_entity.id
_entity.type
_entity.pdbx_description
1 polymer ?
#
loop_
_entity_poly.entity_id
_entity_poly.type
_entity_poly.pdbx_seq_one_letter_code
_entity_poly.pdbx_strand_id
1 'polypeptide(L)'
;MTGDRWSSAFQEESERSVAQSLSPLPRRVRGGCLAYKDEPNWVSGRLGRLTLEPPITHPAFCPCSMCPKHREKRAARLGLPLAQVVAESIDIRVKRNSPHPRNRSLSKEAALRMKDAEEKRLNELVAGVQAAQVAKTNAVPFSRVVEHYRNYMIAHKKGYEHERYRIDKIEAFIGADRDVATIDYDLYLALLDEYKEMSAQTRRHYATTLLAMLKRAKAERVIKSHQLSDIILPPAPRNGDPQPWTRRELGIIMGPALLEYEADQAAWNAKVAEEKKNRGLRSPSAVPLRGYCLIGYYTMMRPDCNLHLRWDEVTLDAKNLTGWYKLDQHKNVNKGIKAEGPLAEEVVEYLLSIRPANPGNAPIHFNPETDLPYVDIRKQWERLMVIASRMLRYDLEDKKRTFFNFRHTGASHIAQRGKTPAHLLAVVQMMGDTSVATVNRHYFKMEPELMRELVLGWKRPDVDVPSVAAADLFGAEHSRICEIELPLAS
;
A
#
# COMPACT_ATOMS: atom_id res chain seq x y z
N MET A 1 -54.82 19.53 52.98
CA MET A 1 -56.03 20.08 52.33
C MET A 1 -56.02 19.53 50.91
N THR A 2 -56.77 18.44 50.71
CA THR A 2 -58.06 18.37 49.98
C THR A 2 -57.81 18.22 48.48
N GLY A 3 -58.26 17.19 47.76
CA GLY A 3 -59.16 16.07 48.03
C GLY A 3 -59.02 15.11 46.83
N ASP A 4 -59.25 13.80 46.97
CA ASP A 4 -60.58 13.17 47.04
C ASP A 4 -61.45 13.58 45.81
N ARG A 5 -62.12 12.71 45.04
CA ARG A 5 -62.66 11.38 45.31
C ARG A 5 -63.51 10.93 44.09
N TRP A 6 -63.72 9.61 43.97
CA TRP A 6 -64.89 8.89 43.39
C TRP A 6 -64.82 8.61 41.88
N SER A 7 -65.15 7.42 41.40
CA SER A 7 -66.34 6.63 41.76
C SER A 7 -66.15 5.12 41.63
N SER A 8 -66.56 4.42 42.69
CA SER A 8 -66.89 2.99 42.75
C SER A 8 -68.39 2.76 42.58
N ALA A 9 -68.72 1.49 42.35
CA ALA A 9 -70.03 0.82 42.42
C ALA A 9 -70.80 0.76 41.08
N PHE A 10 -71.38 -0.38 40.67
CA PHE A 10 -72.36 -1.19 41.41
C PHE A 10 -72.54 -2.59 40.76
N GLN A 11 -72.72 -3.63 41.61
CA GLN A 11 -73.68 -4.78 41.54
C GLN A 11 -73.80 -5.65 40.25
N GLU A 12 -74.17 -6.94 40.25
CA GLU A 12 -74.80 -7.85 41.21
C GLU A 12 -74.65 -9.31 40.70
N GLU A 13 -74.63 -10.25 41.63
CA GLU A 13 -75.26 -11.60 41.68
C GLU A 13 -75.54 -12.43 40.41
N SER A 14 -75.14 -13.71 40.46
CA SER A 14 -76.00 -14.83 40.05
C SER A 14 -75.39 -16.17 40.51
N GLU A 15 -75.81 -16.61 41.69
CA GLU A 15 -75.75 -18.00 42.13
C GLU A 15 -76.46 -18.92 41.14
N ARG A 16 -75.82 -20.02 40.73
CA ARG A 16 -76.52 -21.23 40.29
C ARG A 16 -75.78 -22.48 40.76
N SER A 17 -76.23 -22.98 41.90
CA SER A 17 -76.11 -24.39 42.28
C SER A 17 -77.00 -25.25 41.39
N VAL A 18 -76.45 -26.29 40.77
CA VAL A 18 -77.19 -27.53 40.52
C VAL A 18 -76.27 -28.70 40.81
N ALA A 19 -76.51 -29.33 41.94
CA ALA A 19 -76.05 -30.66 42.24
C ALA A 19 -76.74 -31.66 41.30
N GLN A 20 -75.97 -32.52 40.66
CA GLN A 20 -76.47 -33.81 40.17
C GLN A 20 -75.58 -34.93 40.69
N SER A 21 -76.19 -35.65 41.62
CA SER A 21 -75.80 -36.94 42.15
C SER A 21 -75.75 -38.00 41.06
N LEU A 22 -74.63 -38.72 40.95
CA LEU A 22 -74.62 -40.08 40.43
C LEU A 22 -73.81 -40.97 41.37
N SER A 23 -74.52 -41.97 41.89
CA SER A 23 -74.10 -42.99 42.84
C SER A 23 -72.89 -43.83 42.36
N PRO A 24 -72.16 -44.46 43.29
CA PRO A 24 -70.88 -45.11 43.01
C PRO A 24 -71.08 -46.51 42.43
N LEU A 25 -70.39 -46.81 41.32
CA LEU A 25 -70.19 -48.19 40.86
C LEU A 25 -68.87 -48.74 41.45
N PRO A 26 -68.88 -49.95 42.04
CA PRO A 26 -67.70 -50.53 42.67
C PRO A 26 -66.80 -51.26 41.65
N ARG A 27 -65.55 -51.50 42.08
CA ARG A 27 -64.53 -52.41 41.50
C ARG A 27 -63.69 -51.87 40.35
N ARG A 28 -62.43 -51.58 40.67
CA ARG A 28 -61.34 -52.58 40.58
C ARG A 28 -60.12 -52.04 41.31
N VAL A 29 -59.80 -52.67 42.44
CA VAL A 29 -58.48 -52.59 43.06
C VAL A 29 -57.47 -53.08 42.02
N ARG A 30 -56.76 -52.15 41.36
CA ARG A 30 -55.56 -52.48 40.59
C ARG A 30 -54.43 -52.64 41.60
N GLY A 31 -53.71 -53.75 41.45
CA GLY A 31 -52.72 -54.28 42.38
C GLY A 31 -51.79 -53.24 42.98
N GLY A 32 -51.49 -53.45 44.26
CA GLY A 32 -50.63 -52.60 45.06
C GLY A 32 -49.30 -52.30 44.39
N CYS A 33 -48.97 -51.02 44.34
CA CYS A 33 -47.60 -50.56 44.14
C CYS A 33 -46.87 -50.65 45.47
N LEU A 34 -45.98 -51.63 45.63
CA LEU A 34 -44.86 -51.50 46.55
C LEU A 34 -43.91 -50.46 45.96
N ALA A 35 -43.92 -49.25 46.54
CA ALA A 35 -42.89 -48.26 46.30
C ALA A 35 -41.59 -48.75 46.95
N TYR A 36 -40.60 -49.14 46.14
CA TYR A 36 -39.23 -49.31 46.63
C TYR A 36 -38.69 -47.93 47.00
N LYS A 37 -38.42 -47.72 48.30
CA LYS A 37 -38.24 -46.40 48.92
C LYS A 37 -36.87 -45.75 48.72
N ASP A 38 -35.87 -46.42 48.12
CA ASP A 38 -34.48 -45.94 48.20
C ASP A 38 -33.71 -45.87 46.86
N GLU A 39 -34.39 -45.87 45.70
CA GLU A 39 -33.68 -45.72 44.40
C GLU A 39 -33.76 -44.28 43.85
N PRO A 40 -32.66 -43.72 43.32
CA PRO A 40 -32.67 -42.37 42.75
C PRO A 40 -33.70 -42.25 41.60
N ASN A 41 -34.52 -41.20 41.66
CA ASN A 41 -35.66 -40.84 40.77
C ASN A 41 -35.28 -40.51 39.31
N TRP A 42 -34.32 -41.22 38.71
CA TRP A 42 -33.75 -40.89 37.39
C TRP A 42 -34.26 -41.81 36.29
N VAL A 43 -34.91 -42.92 36.66
CA VAL A 43 -35.61 -43.84 35.77
C VAL A 43 -37.03 -44.05 36.27
N SER A 44 -38.00 -43.60 35.50
CA SER A 44 -39.44 -43.71 35.77
C SER A 44 -40.14 -44.59 34.72
N GLY A 45 -41.38 -45.00 34.96
CA GLY A 45 -42.19 -45.78 34.01
C GLY A 45 -42.39 -47.25 34.39
N ARG A 46 -43.01 -48.02 33.49
CA ARG A 46 -43.34 -49.45 33.69
C ARG A 46 -42.37 -50.33 32.92
N LEU A 47 -42.22 -51.58 33.35
CA LEU A 47 -41.40 -52.57 32.63
C LEU A 47 -41.89 -52.69 31.17
N GLY A 48 -40.98 -52.49 30.21
CA GLY A 48 -41.29 -52.37 28.78
C GLY A 48 -41.45 -50.92 28.27
N ARG A 49 -41.51 -49.92 29.16
CA ARG A 49 -41.57 -48.48 28.86
C ARG A 49 -40.89 -47.65 29.97
N LEU A 50 -39.58 -47.81 30.12
CA LEU A 50 -38.78 -47.00 31.04
C LEU A 50 -38.36 -45.67 30.39
N THR A 51 -38.46 -44.58 31.14
CA THR A 51 -38.08 -43.21 30.75
C THR A 51 -36.93 -42.74 31.64
N LEU A 52 -35.94 -42.10 31.04
CA LEU A 52 -34.80 -41.48 31.69
C LEU A 52 -35.13 -40.01 31.96
N GLU A 53 -34.95 -39.56 33.20
CA GLU A 53 -35.15 -38.18 33.62
C GLU A 53 -34.00 -37.68 34.52
N PRO A 54 -32.72 -37.81 34.12
CA PRO A 54 -31.61 -37.30 34.91
C PRO A 54 -31.68 -35.77 35.00
N PRO A 55 -31.36 -35.18 36.16
CA PRO A 55 -31.10 -33.75 36.25
C PRO A 55 -29.77 -33.44 35.55
N ILE A 56 -29.81 -32.59 34.53
CA ILE A 56 -28.64 -32.12 33.78
C ILE A 56 -28.29 -30.73 34.27
N THR A 57 -27.05 -30.53 34.71
CA THR A 57 -26.54 -29.26 35.22
C THR A 57 -26.16 -28.36 34.05
N HIS A 58 -26.92 -27.29 33.84
CA HIS A 58 -26.59 -26.26 32.85
C HIS A 58 -25.68 -25.20 33.50
N PRO A 59 -24.50 -24.92 32.92
CA PRO A 59 -23.58 -23.91 33.45
C PRO A 59 -24.17 -22.50 33.39
N ALA A 60 -23.57 -21.58 34.16
CA ALA A 60 -23.86 -20.15 34.09
C ALA A 60 -23.75 -19.65 32.63
N PHE A 61 -24.61 -18.70 32.24
CA PHE A 61 -24.62 -18.12 30.89
C PHE A 61 -24.81 -19.12 29.73
N CYS A 62 -25.34 -20.31 29.99
CA CYS A 62 -25.57 -21.30 28.94
C CYS A 62 -26.51 -20.76 27.85
N PRO A 63 -26.09 -20.74 26.57
CA PRO A 63 -26.88 -20.18 25.46
C PRO A 63 -27.94 -21.15 24.92
N CYS A 64 -28.20 -22.27 25.63
CA CYS A 64 -29.13 -23.29 25.17
C CYS A 64 -30.56 -22.76 25.09
N SER A 65 -31.35 -23.21 24.11
CA SER A 65 -32.74 -22.73 23.91
C SER A 65 -33.68 -22.98 25.10
N MET A 66 -33.38 -23.97 25.96
CA MET A 66 -34.16 -24.26 27.17
C MET A 66 -33.81 -23.33 28.33
N CYS A 67 -32.57 -22.82 28.37
CA CYS A 67 -31.99 -22.12 29.51
C CYS A 67 -32.72 -20.81 29.84
N PRO A 68 -33.09 -19.92 28.87
CA PRO A 68 -33.82 -18.69 29.16
C PRO A 68 -35.13 -18.91 29.91
N LYS A 69 -35.99 -19.80 29.41
CA LYS A 69 -37.31 -20.07 30.00
C LYS A 69 -37.21 -20.63 31.43
N HIS A 70 -36.23 -21.51 31.68
CA HIS A 70 -36.03 -22.08 33.01
C HIS A 70 -35.45 -21.06 34.01
N ARG A 71 -34.56 -20.18 33.55
CA ARG A 71 -33.99 -19.09 34.37
C ARG A 71 -35.02 -18.02 34.69
N GLU A 72 -35.87 -17.63 33.75
CA GLU A 72 -37.01 -16.72 33.96
C GLU A 72 -37.98 -17.27 35.01
N LYS A 73 -38.38 -18.55 34.88
CA LYS A 73 -39.25 -19.21 35.88
C LYS A 73 -38.61 -19.26 37.26
N ARG A 74 -37.30 -19.53 37.33
CA ARG A 74 -36.55 -19.55 38.60
C ARG A 74 -36.43 -18.15 39.21
N ALA A 75 -36.16 -17.13 38.40
CA ALA A 75 -36.13 -15.72 38.83
C ALA A 75 -37.49 -15.27 39.40
N ALA A 76 -38.58 -15.55 38.69
CA ALA A 76 -39.94 -15.25 39.16
C ALA A 76 -40.27 -15.99 40.47
N ARG A 77 -39.88 -17.26 40.61
CA ARG A 77 -40.12 -18.04 41.83
C ARG A 77 -39.32 -17.54 43.05
N LEU A 78 -38.10 -17.05 42.81
CA LEU A 78 -37.19 -16.60 43.89
C LEU A 78 -37.30 -15.10 44.17
N GLY A 79 -38.04 -14.34 43.35
CA GLY A 79 -38.09 -12.87 43.47
C GLY A 79 -36.76 -12.18 43.17
N LEU A 80 -35.86 -12.84 42.43
CA LEU A 80 -34.52 -12.33 42.12
C LEU A 80 -34.47 -11.71 40.71
N PRO A 81 -33.63 -10.69 40.47
CA PRO A 81 -33.35 -10.20 39.13
C PRO A 81 -32.81 -11.30 38.22
N LEU A 82 -33.28 -11.34 36.96
CA LEU A 82 -32.88 -12.36 35.99
C LEU A 82 -31.34 -12.43 35.82
N ALA A 83 -30.66 -11.29 35.86
CA ALA A 83 -29.20 -11.21 35.75
C ALA A 83 -28.46 -12.02 36.83
N GLN A 84 -28.97 -12.05 38.07
CA GLN A 84 -28.39 -12.84 39.16
C GLN A 84 -28.60 -14.34 38.91
N VAL A 85 -29.80 -14.73 38.47
CA VAL A 85 -30.12 -16.14 38.17
C VAL A 85 -29.36 -16.65 36.96
N VAL A 86 -29.04 -15.82 35.97
CA VAL A 86 -28.25 -16.20 34.78
C VAL A 86 -26.80 -16.53 35.12
N ALA A 87 -26.25 -15.94 36.17
CA ALA A 87 -24.89 -16.18 36.65
C ALA A 87 -24.72 -17.50 37.45
N GLU A 88 -25.81 -18.18 37.80
CA GLU A 88 -25.78 -19.45 38.53
C GLU A 88 -25.93 -20.68 37.62
N SER A 89 -25.54 -21.86 38.09
CA SER A 89 -25.92 -23.12 37.44
C SER A 89 -27.38 -23.48 37.73
N ILE A 90 -28.03 -24.15 36.77
CA ILE A 90 -29.41 -24.64 36.94
C ILE A 90 -29.54 -26.09 36.51
N ASP A 91 -30.30 -26.88 37.26
CA ASP A 91 -30.60 -28.25 36.89
C ASP A 91 -31.90 -28.32 36.08
N ILE A 92 -31.82 -28.90 34.89
CA ILE A 92 -32.98 -29.15 34.02
C ILE A 92 -33.13 -30.66 33.83
N ARG A 93 -34.33 -31.19 34.10
CA ARG A 93 -34.65 -32.59 33.83
C ARG A 93 -35.07 -32.74 32.38
N VAL A 94 -34.35 -33.56 31.63
CA VAL A 94 -34.66 -33.88 30.23
C VAL A 94 -35.23 -35.29 30.15
N LYS A 95 -36.45 -35.43 29.60
CA LYS A 95 -37.10 -36.72 29.45
C LYS A 95 -36.66 -37.40 28.16
N ARG A 96 -36.20 -38.65 28.23
CA ARG A 96 -35.89 -39.48 27.06
C ARG A 96 -36.33 -40.93 27.27
N ASN A 97 -36.65 -41.63 26.19
CA ASN A 97 -36.93 -43.07 26.27
C ASN A 97 -35.64 -43.85 26.60
N SER A 98 -35.74 -44.85 27.48
CA SER A 98 -34.59 -45.69 27.81
C SER A 98 -34.25 -46.64 26.64
N PRO A 99 -32.97 -46.80 26.27
CA PRO A 99 -32.52 -47.84 25.34
C PRO A 99 -32.65 -49.25 25.92
N HIS A 100 -32.86 -49.37 27.24
CA HIS A 100 -32.99 -50.64 27.95
C HIS A 100 -34.36 -50.74 28.65
N PRO A 101 -35.49 -50.77 27.91
CA PRO A 101 -36.84 -50.63 28.45
C PRO A 101 -37.27 -51.75 29.41
N ARG A 102 -36.50 -52.84 29.47
CA ARG A 102 -36.74 -54.00 30.36
C ARG A 102 -35.70 -54.15 31.47
N ASN A 103 -34.63 -53.34 31.48
CA ASN A 103 -33.55 -53.44 32.48
C ASN A 103 -33.31 -52.08 33.14
N ARG A 104 -33.68 -51.97 34.42
CA ARG A 104 -33.59 -50.71 35.18
C ARG A 104 -32.15 -50.33 35.52
N SER A 105 -31.27 -51.32 35.78
CA SER A 105 -29.85 -51.07 36.06
C SER A 105 -29.15 -50.47 34.84
N LEU A 106 -29.30 -51.10 33.67
CA LEU A 106 -28.73 -50.58 32.43
C LEU A 106 -29.37 -49.23 32.03
N SER A 107 -30.65 -49.01 32.35
CA SER A 107 -31.31 -47.71 32.17
C SER A 107 -30.70 -46.62 33.06
N LYS A 108 -30.34 -46.95 34.31
CA LYS A 108 -29.69 -46.02 35.24
C LYS A 108 -28.31 -45.63 34.76
N GLU A 109 -27.51 -46.59 34.30
CA GLU A 109 -26.21 -46.32 33.67
C GLU A 109 -26.35 -45.47 32.40
N ALA A 110 -27.36 -45.74 31.57
CA ALA A 110 -27.65 -44.93 30.39
C ALA A 110 -28.04 -43.49 30.73
N ALA A 111 -28.81 -43.27 31.81
CA ALA A 111 -29.16 -41.93 32.30
C ALA A 111 -27.93 -41.16 32.79
N LEU A 112 -27.01 -41.84 33.49
CA LEU A 112 -25.73 -41.26 33.93
C LEU A 112 -24.86 -40.84 32.75
N ARG A 113 -24.63 -41.74 31.79
CA ARG A 113 -23.84 -41.41 30.59
C ARG A 113 -24.45 -40.27 29.79
N MET A 114 -25.78 -40.22 29.72
CA MET A 114 -26.50 -39.12 29.06
C MET A 114 -26.29 -37.79 29.78
N LYS A 115 -26.36 -37.78 31.12
CA LYS A 115 -26.07 -36.60 31.93
C LYS A 115 -24.66 -36.10 31.66
N ASP A 116 -23.66 -36.96 31.81
CA ASP A 116 -22.25 -36.59 31.69
C ASP A 116 -21.92 -36.07 30.27
N ALA A 117 -22.45 -36.73 29.23
CA ALA A 117 -22.25 -36.30 27.84
C ALA A 117 -22.88 -34.93 27.55
N GLU A 118 -24.10 -34.69 28.06
CA GLU A 118 -24.80 -33.43 27.82
C GLU A 118 -24.18 -32.29 28.64
N GLU A 119 -23.80 -32.52 29.90
CA GLU A 119 -23.09 -31.53 30.72
C GLU A 119 -21.75 -31.14 30.07
N LYS A 120 -20.99 -32.10 29.56
CA LYS A 120 -19.76 -31.85 28.80
C LYS A 120 -20.02 -30.95 27.58
N ARG A 121 -21.01 -31.31 26.75
CA ARG A 121 -21.40 -30.52 25.57
C ARG A 121 -21.78 -29.08 25.92
N LEU A 122 -22.53 -28.89 27.00
CA LEU A 122 -22.97 -27.56 27.45
C LEU A 122 -21.80 -26.71 27.98
N ASN A 123 -20.85 -27.33 28.67
CA ASN A 123 -19.62 -26.64 29.13
C ASN A 123 -18.74 -26.22 27.95
N GLU A 124 -18.56 -27.08 26.95
CA GLU A 124 -17.82 -26.75 25.72
C GLU A 124 -18.50 -25.59 24.96
N LEU A 125 -19.84 -25.57 24.91
CA LEU A 125 -20.59 -24.50 24.27
C LEU A 125 -20.41 -23.15 24.97
N VAL A 126 -20.45 -23.12 26.31
CA VAL A 126 -20.19 -21.89 27.09
C VAL A 126 -18.75 -21.44 26.92
N ALA A 127 -17.78 -22.35 26.98
CA ALA A 127 -16.39 -22.03 26.75
C ALA A 127 -16.17 -21.43 25.34
N GLY A 128 -16.81 -21.97 24.32
CA GLY A 128 -16.77 -21.43 22.96
C GLY A 128 -17.35 -20.01 22.84
N VAL A 129 -18.48 -19.74 23.49
CA VAL A 129 -19.10 -18.40 23.50
C VAL A 129 -18.23 -17.39 24.27
N GLN A 130 -17.67 -17.79 25.42
CA GLN A 130 -16.76 -16.95 26.19
C GLN A 130 -15.48 -16.63 25.40
N ALA A 131 -14.89 -17.64 24.75
CA ALA A 131 -13.72 -17.44 23.89
C ALA A 131 -14.02 -16.47 22.73
N ALA A 132 -15.19 -16.59 22.08
CA ALA A 132 -15.62 -15.67 21.04
C ALA A 132 -15.81 -14.24 21.55
N GLN A 133 -16.40 -14.08 22.75
CA GLN A 133 -16.57 -12.76 23.37
C GLN A 133 -15.22 -12.12 23.74
N VAL A 134 -14.30 -12.89 24.30
CA VAL A 134 -12.94 -12.45 24.64
C VAL A 134 -12.16 -12.07 23.38
N ALA A 135 -12.29 -12.83 22.29
CA ALA A 135 -11.70 -12.49 21.00
C ALA A 135 -12.25 -11.15 20.49
N LYS A 136 -13.57 -10.95 20.58
CA LYS A 136 -14.22 -9.70 20.13
C LYS A 136 -13.80 -8.47 20.94
N THR A 137 -13.59 -8.62 22.25
CA THR A 137 -13.10 -7.53 23.11
C THR A 137 -11.61 -7.19 22.90
N ASN A 138 -10.83 -8.13 22.37
CA ASN A 138 -9.39 -7.95 22.12
C ASN A 138 -9.06 -7.64 20.65
N ALA A 139 -10.06 -7.68 19.77
CA ALA A 139 -9.91 -7.36 18.36
C ALA A 139 -9.49 -5.89 18.18
N VAL A 140 -8.48 -5.66 17.36
CA VAL A 140 -8.05 -4.30 17.01
C VAL A 140 -8.54 -4.03 15.60
N PRO A 141 -9.44 -3.05 15.39
CA PRO A 141 -9.95 -2.75 14.05
C PRO A 141 -8.82 -2.17 13.18
N PHE A 142 -8.83 -2.51 11.90
CA PHE A 142 -7.81 -2.06 10.95
C PHE A 142 -7.79 -0.53 10.81
N SER A 143 -8.93 0.14 10.91
CA SER A 143 -9.04 1.61 10.91
C SER A 143 -8.14 2.27 11.95
N ARG A 144 -7.99 1.67 13.14
CA ARG A 144 -7.08 2.17 14.19
C ARG A 144 -5.61 2.11 13.77
N VAL A 145 -5.22 1.07 13.03
CA VAL A 145 -3.86 0.93 12.47
C VAL A 145 -3.64 1.97 11.38
N VAL A 146 -4.64 2.17 10.51
CA VAL A 146 -4.59 3.15 9.42
C VAL A 146 -4.46 4.57 9.97
N GLU A 147 -5.32 4.97 10.90
CA GLU A 147 -5.30 6.29 11.52
C GLU A 147 -3.96 6.57 12.23
N HIS A 148 -3.44 5.58 12.96
CA HIS A 148 -2.12 5.69 13.56
C HIS A 148 -1.03 5.94 12.53
N TYR A 149 -1.08 5.27 11.38
CA TYR A 149 -0.12 5.49 10.30
C TYR A 149 -0.29 6.86 9.62
N ARG A 150 -1.53 7.33 9.39
CA ARG A 150 -1.81 8.68 8.87
C ARG A 150 -1.19 9.75 9.77
N ASN A 151 -1.45 9.67 11.08
CA ASN A 151 -0.90 10.60 12.08
C ASN A 151 0.63 10.57 12.10
N TYR A 152 1.23 9.37 12.00
CA TYR A 152 2.67 9.22 11.87
C TYR A 152 3.23 9.94 10.63
N MET A 153 2.61 9.76 9.46
CA MET A 153 3.08 10.39 8.22
C MET A 153 3.00 11.91 8.28
N ILE A 154 1.91 12.45 8.84
CA ILE A 154 1.71 13.90 9.02
C ILE A 154 2.76 14.47 9.98
N ALA A 155 2.89 13.88 11.17
CA ALA A 155 3.82 14.34 12.21
C ALA A 155 5.29 14.35 11.73
N HIS A 156 5.65 13.42 10.83
CA HIS A 156 7.01 13.29 10.31
C HIS A 156 7.21 13.89 8.92
N LYS A 157 6.23 14.67 8.41
CA LYS A 157 6.26 15.30 7.08
C LYS A 157 6.57 14.31 5.94
N LYS A 158 6.12 13.05 6.04
CA LYS A 158 6.44 11.96 5.09
C LYS A 158 5.60 11.96 3.81
N GLY A 159 5.30 13.13 3.23
CA GLY A 159 4.57 13.21 1.96
C GLY A 159 3.19 12.54 1.99
N TYR A 160 2.45 12.67 3.10
CA TYR A 160 1.14 12.03 3.30
C TYR A 160 0.18 12.21 2.11
N GLU A 161 0.11 13.41 1.52
CA GLU A 161 -0.77 13.69 0.38
C GLU A 161 -0.52 12.77 -0.83
N HIS A 162 0.72 12.33 -1.05
CA HIS A 162 1.07 11.42 -2.15
C HIS A 162 0.65 9.97 -1.89
N GLU A 163 0.54 9.59 -0.61
CA GLU A 163 0.26 8.22 -0.16
C GLU A 163 -1.18 8.03 0.30
N ARG A 164 -1.90 9.12 0.62
CA ARG A 164 -3.26 9.14 1.14
C ARG A 164 -4.21 8.28 0.31
N TYR A 165 -4.25 8.50 -1.00
CA TYR A 165 -5.09 7.72 -1.91
C TYR A 165 -4.85 6.21 -1.78
N ARG A 166 -3.58 5.80 -1.64
CA ARG A 166 -3.21 4.39 -1.53
C ARG A 166 -3.62 3.81 -0.18
N ILE A 167 -3.42 4.58 0.90
CA ILE A 167 -3.84 4.21 2.26
C ILE A 167 -5.36 3.99 2.30
N ASP A 168 -6.13 4.95 1.77
CA ASP A 168 -7.59 4.91 1.73
C ASP A 168 -8.09 3.69 0.92
N LYS A 169 -7.44 3.38 -0.20
CA LYS A 169 -7.76 2.19 -1.01
C LYS A 169 -7.46 0.87 -0.31
N ILE A 170 -6.37 0.79 0.46
CA ILE A 170 -6.06 -0.40 1.26
C ILE A 170 -7.09 -0.56 2.40
N GLU A 171 -7.43 0.53 3.09
CA GLU A 171 -8.46 0.52 4.14
C GLU A 171 -9.82 0.07 3.60
N ALA A 172 -10.24 0.61 2.45
CA ALA A 172 -11.50 0.24 1.81
C ALA A 172 -11.52 -1.25 1.39
N PHE A 173 -10.41 -1.78 0.88
CA PHE A 173 -10.31 -3.19 0.47
C PHE A 173 -10.36 -4.15 1.67
N ILE A 174 -9.57 -3.88 2.71
CA ILE A 174 -9.48 -4.75 3.90
C ILE A 174 -10.76 -4.65 4.75
N GLY A 175 -11.34 -3.45 4.81
CA GLY A 175 -12.47 -3.09 5.67
C GLY A 175 -12.01 -2.47 6.98
N ALA A 176 -12.58 -1.31 7.32
CA ALA A 176 -12.24 -0.53 8.51
C ALA A 176 -12.39 -1.32 9.83
N ASP A 177 -13.45 -2.12 9.93
CA ASP A 177 -13.79 -2.87 11.14
C ASP A 177 -13.16 -4.26 11.21
N ARG A 178 -12.41 -4.67 10.18
CA ARG A 178 -11.75 -5.99 10.18
C ARG A 178 -10.69 -6.04 11.28
N ASP A 179 -10.68 -7.13 12.03
CA ASP A 179 -9.64 -7.37 13.04
C ASP A 179 -8.28 -7.57 12.39
N VAL A 180 -7.28 -6.79 12.82
CA VAL A 180 -5.91 -6.84 12.30
C VAL A 180 -5.30 -8.23 12.42
N ALA A 181 -5.66 -9.01 13.44
CA ALA A 181 -5.17 -10.38 13.60
C ALA A 181 -5.58 -11.32 12.46
N THR A 182 -6.64 -10.98 11.72
CA THR A 182 -7.15 -11.75 10.57
C THR A 182 -6.54 -11.32 9.22
N ILE A 183 -5.64 -10.33 9.23
CA ILE A 183 -4.91 -9.92 8.02
C ILE A 183 -3.76 -10.90 7.82
N ASP A 184 -4.04 -11.93 7.04
CA ASP A 184 -3.14 -13.04 6.71
C ASP A 184 -2.57 -12.94 5.29
N TYR A 185 -1.80 -13.96 4.90
CA TYR A 185 -1.16 -14.01 3.60
C TYR A 185 -2.16 -14.09 2.44
N ASP A 186 -3.30 -14.74 2.63
CA ASP A 186 -4.33 -14.88 1.60
C ASP A 186 -5.00 -13.53 1.32
N LEU A 187 -5.31 -12.76 2.36
CA LEU A 187 -5.83 -11.40 2.21
C LEU A 187 -4.81 -10.47 1.55
N TYR A 188 -3.52 -10.66 1.85
CA TYR A 188 -2.43 -9.95 1.17
C TYR A 188 -2.37 -10.28 -0.33
N LEU A 189 -2.48 -11.56 -0.71
CA LEU A 189 -2.54 -11.95 -2.12
C LEU A 189 -3.78 -11.42 -2.83
N ALA A 190 -4.93 -11.45 -2.15
CA ALA A 190 -6.17 -10.88 -2.68
C ALA A 190 -6.04 -9.38 -2.93
N LEU A 191 -5.37 -8.63 -2.03
CA LEU A 191 -5.07 -7.21 -2.25
C LEU A 191 -4.19 -7.01 -3.49
N LEU A 192 -3.21 -7.88 -3.73
CA LEU A 192 -2.36 -7.78 -4.91
C LEU A 192 -3.09 -8.13 -6.21
N ASP A 193 -4.02 -9.08 -6.14
CA ASP A 193 -4.85 -9.51 -7.29
C ASP A 193 -5.86 -8.43 -7.69
N GLU A 194 -6.42 -7.70 -6.71
CA GLU A 194 -7.27 -6.52 -6.95
C GLU A 194 -6.60 -5.49 -7.89
N TYR A 195 -5.28 -5.36 -7.79
CA TYR A 195 -4.50 -4.43 -8.61
C TYR A 195 -3.67 -5.13 -9.70
N LYS A 196 -4.04 -6.34 -10.13
CA LYS A 196 -3.26 -7.14 -11.10
C LYS A 196 -3.04 -6.46 -12.45
N GLU A 197 -4.02 -5.67 -12.91
CA GLU A 197 -3.96 -4.93 -14.17
C GLU A 197 -3.06 -3.68 -14.09
N MET A 198 -2.61 -3.31 -12.89
CA MET A 198 -1.68 -2.19 -12.69
C MET A 198 -0.23 -2.65 -12.83
N SER A 199 0.67 -1.67 -13.04
CA SER A 199 2.10 -1.94 -13.13
C SER A 199 2.64 -2.72 -11.91
N ALA A 200 3.66 -3.55 -12.12
CA ALA A 200 4.33 -4.27 -11.03
C ALA A 200 4.85 -3.32 -9.92
N GLN A 201 5.27 -2.10 -10.30
CA GLN A 201 5.67 -1.08 -9.35
C GLN A 201 4.50 -0.62 -8.48
N THR A 202 3.33 -0.37 -9.09
CA THR A 202 2.12 0.02 -8.37
C THR A 202 1.69 -1.06 -7.38
N ARG A 203 1.66 -2.33 -7.80
CA ARG A 203 1.37 -3.46 -6.91
C ARG A 203 2.35 -3.56 -5.74
N ARG A 204 3.64 -3.42 -6.02
CA ARG A 204 4.68 -3.37 -4.97
C ARG A 204 4.43 -2.22 -4.01
N HIS A 205 4.03 -1.05 -4.51
CA HIS A 205 3.70 0.11 -3.67
C HIS A 205 2.54 -0.18 -2.70
N TYR A 206 1.46 -0.80 -3.17
CA TYR A 206 0.36 -1.27 -2.30
C TYR A 206 0.85 -2.23 -1.21
N ALA A 207 1.63 -3.25 -1.58
CA ALA A 207 2.23 -4.18 -0.62
C ALA A 207 3.11 -3.47 0.42
N THR A 208 3.99 -2.56 -0.02
CA THR A 208 4.89 -1.85 0.89
C THR A 208 4.15 -0.91 1.83
N THR A 209 3.07 -0.27 1.37
CA THR A 209 2.27 0.63 2.21
C THR A 209 1.49 -0.16 3.27
N LEU A 210 0.87 -1.30 2.92
CA LEU A 210 0.24 -2.20 3.91
C LEU A 210 1.23 -2.67 4.97
N LEU A 211 2.41 -3.13 4.54
CA LEU A 211 3.45 -3.56 5.47
C LEU A 211 3.95 -2.43 6.36
N ALA A 212 4.10 -1.22 5.82
CA ALA A 212 4.53 -0.06 6.60
C ALA A 212 3.50 0.29 7.69
N MET A 213 2.20 0.22 7.38
CA MET A 213 1.12 0.40 8.36
C MET A 213 1.23 -0.61 9.51
N LEU A 214 1.30 -1.91 9.18
CA LEU A 214 1.35 -2.98 10.17
C LEU A 214 2.64 -2.97 11.00
N LYS A 215 3.80 -2.79 10.36
CA LYS A 215 5.10 -2.74 11.05
C LYS A 215 5.17 -1.53 11.99
N ARG A 216 4.62 -0.39 11.59
CA ARG A 216 4.58 0.81 12.43
C ARG A 216 3.66 0.61 13.63
N ALA A 217 2.45 0.09 13.41
CA ALA A 217 1.51 -0.22 14.47
C ALA A 217 2.08 -1.23 15.49
N LYS A 218 2.84 -2.23 15.03
CA LYS A 218 3.56 -3.17 15.91
C LYS A 218 4.66 -2.46 16.71
N ALA A 219 5.48 -1.64 16.05
CA ALA A 219 6.60 -0.93 16.70
C ALA A 219 6.11 0.01 17.81
N GLU A 220 4.99 0.69 17.59
CA GLU A 220 4.35 1.60 18.54
C GLU A 220 3.32 0.92 19.46
N ARG A 221 3.29 -0.43 19.47
CA ARG A 221 2.44 -1.26 20.34
C ARG A 221 0.93 -1.01 20.21
N VAL A 222 0.48 -0.48 19.07
CA VAL A 222 -0.95 -0.40 18.71
C VAL A 222 -1.52 -1.81 18.51
N ILE A 223 -0.70 -2.71 17.94
CA ILE A 223 -0.98 -4.14 17.83
C ILE A 223 0.19 -4.93 18.43
N LYS A 224 -0.08 -6.13 18.95
CA LYS A 224 0.95 -7.01 19.51
C LYS A 224 1.82 -7.66 18.41
N SER A 225 1.18 -8.08 17.32
CA SER A 225 1.81 -8.77 16.19
C SER A 225 0.97 -8.61 14.92
N HIS A 226 1.55 -9.00 13.77
CA HIS A 226 0.84 -9.15 12.50
C HIS A 226 1.44 -10.36 11.74
N GLN A 227 0.64 -11.01 10.90
CA GLN A 227 1.07 -12.24 10.21
C GLN A 227 2.04 -11.98 9.05
N LEU A 228 2.02 -10.77 8.48
CA LEU A 228 2.83 -10.40 7.30
C LEU A 228 4.30 -10.01 7.60
N SER A 229 4.94 -10.61 8.59
CA SER A 229 6.30 -10.19 9.00
C SER A 229 7.37 -10.52 7.95
N ASP A 230 7.25 -11.68 7.29
CA ASP A 230 8.29 -12.28 6.43
C ASP A 230 7.84 -12.43 4.97
N ILE A 231 6.90 -11.61 4.50
CA ILE A 231 6.38 -11.73 3.15
C ILE A 231 7.36 -11.21 2.09
N ILE A 232 7.39 -11.92 0.96
CA ILE A 232 8.15 -11.51 -0.22
C ILE A 232 7.36 -10.41 -0.94
N LEU A 233 7.98 -9.24 -1.07
CA LEU A 233 7.42 -8.16 -1.87
C LEU A 233 7.46 -8.51 -3.36
N PRO A 234 6.46 -8.10 -4.16
CA PRO A 234 6.53 -8.22 -5.61
C PRO A 234 7.85 -7.63 -6.10
N PRO A 235 8.56 -8.28 -7.04
CA PRO A 235 9.86 -7.80 -7.49
C PRO A 235 9.73 -6.34 -7.92
N ALA A 236 10.66 -5.50 -7.46
CA ALA A 236 10.75 -4.16 -8.02
C ALA A 236 11.00 -4.33 -9.53
N PRO A 237 10.27 -3.61 -10.40
CA PRO A 237 10.64 -3.60 -11.80
C PRO A 237 12.12 -3.28 -11.87
N ARG A 238 12.88 -4.08 -12.64
CA ARG A 238 14.25 -3.71 -12.93
C ARG A 238 14.14 -2.35 -13.59
N ASN A 239 14.68 -1.32 -12.94
CA ASN A 239 14.94 -0.07 -13.63
C ASN A 239 15.78 -0.48 -14.83
N GLY A 240 15.20 -0.50 -16.04
CA GLY A 240 15.95 -0.77 -17.25
C GLY A 240 17.16 0.16 -17.31
N ASP A 241 18.13 -0.15 -18.14
CA ASP A 241 19.34 0.66 -18.22
C ASP A 241 18.99 2.14 -18.43
N PRO A 242 19.80 3.08 -17.89
CA PRO A 242 19.66 4.49 -18.24
C PRO A 242 19.62 4.63 -19.77
N GLN A 243 18.73 5.47 -20.26
CA GLN A 243 18.58 5.76 -21.69
C GLN A 243 18.94 7.23 -21.93
N PRO A 244 20.21 7.63 -21.71
CA PRO A 244 20.63 9.00 -22.02
C PRO A 244 20.35 9.27 -23.51
N TRP A 245 20.02 10.52 -23.78
CA TRP A 245 19.95 11.01 -25.15
C TRP A 245 21.32 10.96 -25.80
N THR A 246 21.35 10.60 -27.08
CA THR A 246 22.55 10.78 -27.89
C THR A 246 22.90 12.25 -28.05
N ARG A 247 24.14 12.56 -28.45
CA ARG A 247 24.52 13.95 -28.82
C ARG A 247 23.58 14.57 -29.86
N ARG A 248 23.13 13.79 -30.84
CA ARG A 248 22.17 14.25 -31.88
C ARG A 248 20.80 14.56 -31.29
N GLU A 249 20.27 13.66 -30.46
CA GLU A 249 18.98 13.86 -29.78
C GLU A 249 19.01 15.11 -28.91
N LEU A 250 20.04 15.24 -28.07
CA LEU A 250 20.22 16.41 -27.21
C LEU A 250 20.37 17.69 -28.02
N GLY A 251 21.17 17.67 -29.09
CA GLY A 251 21.39 18.83 -29.96
C GLY A 251 20.10 19.31 -30.63
N ILE A 252 19.21 18.40 -31.03
CA ILE A 252 17.88 18.76 -31.56
C ILE A 252 16.98 19.32 -30.46
N ILE A 253 16.90 18.63 -29.30
CA ILE A 253 16.04 19.02 -28.17
C ILE A 253 16.41 20.41 -27.63
N MET A 254 17.70 20.68 -27.40
CA MET A 254 18.18 21.95 -26.83
C MET A 254 18.43 23.04 -27.87
N GLY A 255 18.39 22.71 -29.17
CA GLY A 255 18.63 23.64 -30.28
C GLY A 255 17.34 23.94 -31.04
N PRO A 256 17.18 23.44 -32.28
CA PRO A 256 16.10 23.83 -33.18
C PRO A 256 14.69 23.54 -32.61
N ALA A 257 14.48 22.44 -31.87
CA ALA A 257 13.17 22.13 -31.32
C ALA A 257 12.76 23.12 -30.22
N LEU A 258 13.71 23.53 -29.37
CA LEU A 258 13.48 24.52 -28.33
C LEU A 258 13.21 25.90 -28.91
N LEU A 259 13.93 26.29 -29.97
CA LEU A 259 13.70 27.55 -30.68
C LEU A 259 12.30 27.60 -31.31
N GLU A 260 11.86 26.52 -31.96
CA GLU A 260 10.50 26.46 -32.50
C GLU A 260 9.44 26.51 -31.40
N TYR A 261 9.64 25.77 -30.30
CA TYR A 261 8.74 25.84 -29.15
C TYR A 261 8.62 27.27 -28.60
N GLU A 262 9.72 28.00 -28.46
CA GLU A 262 9.71 29.38 -27.97
C GLU A 262 9.01 30.34 -28.93
N ALA A 263 9.23 30.18 -30.24
CA ALA A 263 8.54 30.96 -31.27
C ALA A 263 7.02 30.72 -31.23
N ASP A 264 6.60 29.45 -31.17
CA ASP A 264 5.19 29.07 -31.07
C ASP A 264 4.56 29.60 -29.78
N GLN A 265 5.27 29.50 -28.65
CA GLN A 265 4.80 29.97 -27.37
C GLN A 265 4.68 31.51 -27.34
N ALA A 266 5.63 32.22 -27.93
CA ALA A 266 5.59 33.68 -28.06
C ALA A 266 4.43 34.13 -28.96
N ALA A 267 4.23 33.50 -30.12
CA ALA A 267 3.11 33.77 -31.02
C ALA A 267 1.76 33.51 -30.34
N TRP A 268 1.64 32.40 -29.61
CA TRP A 268 0.45 32.10 -28.82
C TRP A 268 0.18 33.15 -27.75
N ASN A 269 1.21 33.54 -27.00
CA ASN A 269 1.09 34.53 -25.92
C ASN A 269 0.69 35.92 -26.47
N ALA A 270 1.25 36.33 -27.61
CA ALA A 270 0.88 37.57 -28.28
C ALA A 270 -0.60 37.56 -28.69
N LYS A 271 -1.07 36.46 -29.32
CA LYS A 271 -2.47 36.29 -29.69
C LYS A 271 -3.42 36.39 -28.50
N VAL A 272 -3.10 35.71 -27.39
CA VAL A 272 -3.92 35.77 -26.17
C VAL A 272 -3.94 37.17 -25.55
N ALA A 273 -2.81 37.89 -25.60
CA ALA A 273 -2.71 39.25 -25.08
C ALA A 273 -3.54 40.28 -25.87
N GLU A 274 -3.70 40.08 -27.18
CA GLU A 274 -4.55 40.91 -28.04
C GLU A 274 -6.05 40.63 -27.80
N GLU A 275 -6.41 39.36 -27.65
CA GLU A 275 -7.80 38.91 -27.54
C GLU A 275 -8.38 38.98 -26.11
N LYS A 276 -8.05 40.01 -25.31
CA LYS A 276 -8.45 40.18 -23.88
C LYS A 276 -9.94 39.94 -23.56
N LYS A 277 -10.82 39.93 -24.56
CA LYS A 277 -12.28 39.74 -24.45
C LYS A 277 -12.76 38.30 -24.69
N ASN A 278 -11.95 37.41 -25.29
CA ASN A 278 -12.36 36.04 -25.58
C ASN A 278 -12.14 35.13 -24.37
N ARG A 279 -13.21 34.90 -23.59
CA ARG A 279 -13.25 33.91 -22.47
C ARG A 279 -12.87 32.48 -22.89
N GLY A 280 -12.80 32.18 -24.19
CA GLY A 280 -12.45 30.85 -24.72
C GLY A 280 -10.95 30.58 -24.89
N LEU A 281 -10.11 31.62 -24.94
CA LEU A 281 -8.66 31.43 -25.02
C LEU A 281 -8.05 31.29 -23.62
N ARG A 282 -7.12 30.35 -23.46
CA ARG A 282 -6.41 30.12 -22.19
C ARG A 282 -5.38 31.23 -21.98
N SER A 283 -5.12 31.60 -20.72
CA SER A 283 -4.09 32.57 -20.32
C SER A 283 -2.72 32.29 -20.95
N PRO A 284 -1.89 33.33 -21.18
CA PRO A 284 -0.52 33.16 -21.68
C PRO A 284 0.29 32.23 -20.77
N SER A 285 1.12 31.36 -21.35
CA SER A 285 2.05 30.52 -20.59
C SER A 285 3.43 31.17 -20.64
N ALA A 286 3.90 31.67 -19.50
CA ALA A 286 5.20 32.34 -19.36
C ALA A 286 6.33 31.43 -18.84
N VAL A 287 6.14 30.10 -18.92
CA VAL A 287 7.12 29.12 -18.42
C VAL A 287 8.46 29.26 -19.17
N PRO A 288 9.58 29.53 -18.46
CA PRO A 288 10.89 29.71 -19.07
C PRO A 288 11.58 28.35 -19.33
N LEU A 289 11.02 27.55 -20.25
CA LEU A 289 11.46 26.17 -20.48
C LEU A 289 12.95 26.04 -20.83
N ARG A 290 13.51 27.01 -21.56
CA ARG A 290 14.95 27.05 -21.87
C ARG A 290 15.82 27.09 -20.63
N GLY A 291 15.45 27.90 -19.65
CA GLY A 291 16.15 27.95 -18.36
C GLY A 291 16.13 26.61 -17.66
N TYR A 292 14.96 25.97 -17.59
CA TYR A 292 14.84 24.64 -17.00
C TYR A 292 15.70 23.61 -17.73
N CYS A 293 15.69 23.59 -19.07
CA CYS A 293 16.52 22.67 -19.87
C CYS A 293 18.02 22.89 -19.64
N LEU A 294 18.49 24.14 -19.69
CA LEU A 294 19.90 24.49 -19.47
C LEU A 294 20.37 24.06 -18.08
N ILE A 295 19.66 24.49 -17.04
CA ILE A 295 20.00 24.15 -15.66
C ILE A 295 19.96 22.63 -15.47
N GLY A 296 18.90 21.97 -15.95
CA GLY A 296 18.73 20.52 -15.81
C GLY A 296 19.85 19.72 -16.45
N TYR A 297 20.29 20.10 -17.65
CA TYR A 297 21.37 19.43 -18.36
C TYR A 297 22.74 19.63 -17.69
N TYR A 298 23.13 20.88 -17.44
CA TYR A 298 24.49 21.20 -17.01
C TYR A 298 24.75 20.94 -15.52
N THR A 299 23.72 21.05 -14.67
CA THR A 299 23.86 20.77 -13.22
C THR A 299 23.44 19.36 -12.85
N MET A 300 22.72 18.67 -13.74
CA MET A 300 22.13 17.35 -13.51
C MET A 300 21.20 17.31 -12.30
N MET A 301 20.69 18.46 -11.82
CA MET A 301 19.83 18.50 -10.65
C MET A 301 18.50 17.79 -10.89
N ARG A 302 17.83 17.39 -9.80
CA ARG A 302 16.49 16.80 -9.91
C ARG A 302 15.51 17.87 -10.41
N PRO A 303 14.45 17.49 -11.15
CA PRO A 303 13.44 18.43 -11.64
C PRO A 303 12.85 19.30 -10.52
N ASP A 304 12.56 18.69 -9.37
CA ASP A 304 12.05 19.40 -8.19
C ASP A 304 13.01 20.47 -7.65
N CYS A 305 14.32 20.16 -7.60
CA CYS A 305 15.34 21.14 -7.22
C CYS A 305 15.44 22.27 -8.26
N ASN A 306 15.27 21.96 -9.54
CA ASN A 306 15.32 22.96 -10.62
C ASN A 306 14.12 23.92 -10.56
N LEU A 307 12.92 23.39 -10.32
CA LEU A 307 11.71 24.19 -10.17
C LEU A 307 11.80 25.18 -9.00
N HIS A 308 12.44 24.76 -7.91
CA HIS A 308 12.53 25.54 -6.67
C HIS A 308 13.87 26.27 -6.48
N LEU A 309 14.75 26.25 -7.48
CA LEU A 309 16.08 26.87 -7.38
C LEU A 309 15.95 28.37 -7.12
N ARG A 310 16.71 28.87 -6.15
CA ARG A 310 16.64 30.26 -5.70
C ARG A 310 17.92 31.03 -6.00
N TRP A 311 17.83 32.36 -6.03
CA TRP A 311 18.99 33.20 -6.31
C TRP A 311 20.06 33.21 -5.21
N ASP A 312 19.70 32.94 -3.96
CA ASP A 312 20.64 32.79 -2.85
C ASP A 312 21.43 31.47 -2.91
N GLU A 313 20.97 30.50 -3.72
CA GLU A 313 21.66 29.23 -3.99
C GLU A 313 22.64 29.33 -5.18
N VAL A 314 22.77 30.51 -5.82
CA VAL A 314 23.59 30.72 -7.01
C VAL A 314 24.48 31.95 -6.87
N THR A 315 25.77 31.77 -7.14
CA THR A 315 26.76 32.86 -7.24
C THR A 315 27.21 33.02 -8.68
N LEU A 316 27.18 34.24 -9.21
CA LEU A 316 27.56 34.56 -10.59
C LEU A 316 28.64 35.63 -10.62
N ASP A 317 29.65 35.42 -11.45
CA ASP A 317 30.68 36.40 -11.82
C ASP A 317 30.53 36.75 -13.30
N ALA A 318 29.94 37.91 -13.55
CA ALA A 318 29.70 38.42 -14.89
C ALA A 318 31.00 38.75 -15.65
N LYS A 319 32.09 39.08 -14.96
CA LYS A 319 33.34 39.50 -15.63
C LYS A 319 34.04 38.30 -16.27
N ASN A 320 34.00 37.16 -15.60
CA ASN A 320 34.68 35.94 -16.03
C ASN A 320 33.71 34.90 -16.63
N LEU A 321 32.41 35.22 -16.73
CA LEU A 321 31.35 34.29 -17.12
C LEU A 321 31.40 32.95 -16.35
N THR A 322 31.72 33.04 -15.06
CA THR A 322 31.76 31.88 -14.17
C THR A 322 30.62 31.94 -13.16
N GLY A 323 30.23 30.78 -12.65
CA GLY A 323 29.22 30.70 -11.61
C GLY A 323 29.30 29.40 -10.83
N TRP A 324 28.61 29.38 -9.71
CA TRP A 324 28.52 28.24 -8.82
C TRP A 324 27.11 28.12 -8.27
N TYR A 325 26.62 26.89 -8.11
CA TYR A 325 25.40 26.62 -7.37
C TYR A 325 25.68 25.79 -6.13
N LYS A 326 24.87 25.99 -5.10
CA LYS A 326 24.89 25.19 -3.88
C LYS A 326 23.47 25.04 -3.36
N LEU A 327 22.94 23.83 -3.42
CA LEU A 327 21.58 23.53 -2.98
C LEU A 327 21.54 23.33 -1.48
N ASP A 328 20.79 24.19 -0.79
CA ASP A 328 20.59 24.10 0.65
C ASP A 328 19.43 23.13 0.99
N GLN A 329 18.54 22.86 0.03
CA GLN A 329 17.48 21.87 0.15
C GLN A 329 17.47 20.89 -1.01
N HIS A 330 17.59 19.59 -0.71
CA HIS A 330 17.41 18.52 -1.69
C HIS A 330 17.13 17.17 -1.00
N LYS A 331 16.74 16.16 -1.78
CA LYS A 331 16.33 14.83 -1.27
C LYS A 331 17.30 14.19 -0.27
N ASN A 332 18.59 14.43 -0.41
CA ASN A 332 19.63 13.77 0.37
C ASN A 332 20.32 14.72 1.39
N VAL A 333 19.84 15.96 1.56
CA VAL A 333 20.47 16.93 2.46
C VAL A 333 20.53 16.44 3.90
N ASN A 334 19.47 15.77 4.37
CA ASN A 334 19.38 15.18 5.72
C ASN A 334 20.39 14.04 5.96
N LYS A 335 21.07 13.57 4.92
CA LYS A 335 22.15 12.57 5.02
C LYS A 335 23.55 13.23 5.03
N GLY A 336 23.61 14.56 5.16
CA GLY A 336 24.86 15.32 5.12
C GLY A 336 25.47 15.47 3.72
N ILE A 337 24.73 15.11 2.66
CA ILE A 337 25.23 15.18 1.28
C ILE A 337 25.06 16.60 0.77
N LYS A 338 26.16 17.18 0.26
CA LYS A 338 26.17 18.48 -0.41
C LYS A 338 25.90 18.29 -1.90
N ALA A 339 25.06 19.15 -2.47
CA ALA A 339 24.79 19.19 -3.90
C ALA A 339 25.21 20.56 -4.43
N GLU A 340 26.41 20.62 -5.00
CA GLU A 340 27.04 21.89 -5.41
C GLU A 340 27.99 21.66 -6.58
N GLY A 341 28.24 22.70 -7.37
CA GLY A 341 29.12 22.60 -8.52
C GLY A 341 29.23 23.89 -9.33
N PRO A 342 30.16 23.91 -10.30
CA PRO A 342 30.29 25.02 -11.23
C PRO A 342 29.10 25.07 -12.20
N LEU A 343 28.79 26.28 -12.67
CA LEU A 343 27.83 26.53 -13.74
C LEU A 343 28.59 26.66 -15.07
N ALA A 344 28.03 26.07 -16.13
CA ALA A 344 28.54 26.27 -17.48
C ALA A 344 28.28 27.70 -17.95
N GLU A 345 29.13 28.20 -18.85
CA GLU A 345 29.07 29.57 -19.39
C GLU A 345 27.67 29.91 -19.93
N GLU A 346 27.07 29.00 -20.69
CA GLU A 346 25.74 29.20 -21.27
C GLU A 346 24.63 29.32 -20.21
N VAL A 347 24.81 28.67 -19.05
CA VAL A 347 23.90 28.84 -17.90
C VAL A 347 24.13 30.19 -17.24
N VAL A 348 25.39 30.60 -17.07
CA VAL A 348 25.74 31.90 -16.48
C VAL A 348 25.20 33.04 -17.32
N GLU A 349 25.40 33.02 -18.63
CA GLU A 349 24.84 34.00 -19.57
C GLU A 349 23.32 34.09 -19.48
N TYR A 350 22.65 32.94 -19.51
CA TYR A 350 21.21 32.87 -19.37
C TYR A 350 20.75 33.48 -18.04
N LEU A 351 21.36 33.10 -16.92
CA LEU A 351 20.99 33.61 -15.60
C LEU A 351 21.25 35.11 -15.46
N LEU A 352 22.37 35.61 -15.99
CA LEU A 352 22.66 37.05 -16.00
C LEU A 352 21.61 37.83 -16.81
N SER A 353 21.11 37.27 -17.91
CA SER A 353 20.10 37.93 -18.75
C SER A 353 18.73 38.11 -18.07
N ILE A 354 18.42 37.29 -17.06
CA ILE A 354 17.14 37.32 -16.34
C ILE A 354 17.28 37.80 -14.89
N ARG A 355 18.50 38.12 -14.43
CA ARG A 355 18.75 38.44 -13.02
C ARG A 355 18.09 39.78 -12.65
N PRO A 356 17.19 39.81 -11.65
CA PRO A 356 16.64 41.07 -11.16
C PRO A 356 17.71 41.85 -10.39
N ALA A 357 17.55 43.17 -10.29
CA ALA A 357 18.50 44.05 -9.59
C ALA A 357 18.71 43.64 -8.12
N ASN A 358 17.63 43.26 -7.44
CA ASN A 358 17.63 42.81 -6.04
C ASN A 358 17.03 41.40 -5.94
N PRO A 359 17.82 40.35 -6.20
CA PRO A 359 17.29 38.99 -6.31
C PRO A 359 16.91 38.36 -4.96
N GLY A 360 17.59 38.75 -3.87
CA GLY A 360 17.34 38.19 -2.53
C GLY A 360 17.29 36.67 -2.55
N ASN A 361 16.25 36.10 -1.93
CA ASN A 361 15.94 34.67 -1.95
C ASN A 361 14.81 34.32 -2.94
N ALA A 362 14.55 35.16 -3.95
CA ALA A 362 13.48 34.86 -4.90
C ALA A 362 13.80 33.59 -5.72
N PRO A 363 12.77 32.86 -6.20
CA PRO A 363 12.98 31.80 -7.19
C PRO A 363 13.66 32.35 -8.45
N ILE A 364 14.54 31.55 -9.06
CA ILE A 364 15.16 31.91 -10.36
C ILE A 364 14.08 31.98 -11.45
N HIS A 365 13.13 31.04 -11.43
CA HIS A 365 11.95 31.03 -12.31
C HIS A 365 10.69 31.06 -11.45
N PHE A 366 10.02 32.22 -11.41
CA PHE A 366 8.74 32.37 -10.73
C PHE A 366 7.59 32.41 -11.73
N ASN A 367 6.42 31.94 -11.30
CA ASN A 367 5.17 32.12 -12.02
C ASN A 367 4.67 33.55 -11.79
N PRO A 368 4.56 34.39 -12.83
CA PRO A 368 4.14 35.79 -12.67
C PRO A 368 2.69 35.94 -12.19
N GLU A 369 1.87 34.88 -12.25
CA GLU A 369 0.50 34.91 -11.72
C GLU A 369 0.45 34.69 -10.21
N THR A 370 1.45 34.00 -9.63
CA THR A 370 1.41 33.56 -8.23
C THR A 370 2.60 34.01 -7.39
N ASP A 371 3.64 34.59 -8.00
CA ASP A 371 4.94 34.91 -7.37
C ASP A 371 5.62 33.73 -6.66
N LEU A 372 5.21 32.52 -7.04
CA LEU A 372 5.71 31.25 -6.50
C LEU A 372 6.39 30.45 -7.61
N PRO A 373 7.26 29.48 -7.28
CA PRO A 373 7.78 28.52 -8.25
C PRO A 373 6.67 27.84 -9.06
N TYR A 374 6.97 27.48 -10.30
CA TYR A 374 6.07 26.64 -11.08
C TYR A 374 5.93 25.25 -10.44
N VAL A 375 4.69 24.78 -10.31
CA VAL A 375 4.40 23.47 -9.72
C VAL A 375 4.73 22.32 -10.69
N ASP A 376 4.50 22.52 -11.98
CA ASP A 376 4.80 21.54 -13.03
C ASP A 376 5.03 22.25 -14.38
N ILE A 377 5.91 21.67 -15.20
CA ILE A 377 6.23 22.10 -16.58
C ILE A 377 5.87 21.03 -17.62
N ARG A 378 5.19 19.95 -17.21
CA ARG A 378 4.90 18.77 -18.04
C ARG A 378 4.25 19.11 -19.38
N LYS A 379 3.28 20.02 -19.41
CA LYS A 379 2.59 20.39 -20.65
C LYS A 379 3.53 21.06 -21.65
N GLN A 380 4.39 21.95 -21.17
CA GLN A 380 5.39 22.64 -21.97
C GLN A 380 6.47 21.67 -22.46
N TRP A 381 6.91 20.78 -21.57
CA TRP A 381 7.83 19.70 -21.88
C TRP A 381 7.28 18.74 -22.93
N GLU A 382 6.02 18.29 -22.79
CA GLU A 382 5.36 17.40 -23.75
C GLU A 382 5.27 18.02 -25.15
N ARG A 383 4.97 19.33 -25.24
CA ARG A 383 4.97 20.07 -26.51
C ARG A 383 6.36 20.08 -27.16
N LEU A 384 7.40 20.40 -26.38
CA LEU A 384 8.78 20.34 -26.86
C LEU A 384 9.15 18.94 -27.36
N MET A 385 8.76 17.88 -26.65
CA MET A 385 9.02 16.50 -27.06
C MET A 385 8.31 16.11 -28.36
N VAL A 386 7.10 16.64 -28.62
CA VAL A 386 6.41 16.44 -29.91
C VAL A 386 7.19 17.10 -31.05
N ILE A 387 7.64 18.34 -30.87
CA ILE A 387 8.45 19.06 -31.87
C ILE A 387 9.77 18.31 -32.12
N ALA A 388 10.46 17.91 -31.06
CA ALA A 388 11.72 17.18 -31.14
C ALA A 388 11.56 15.83 -31.87
N SER A 389 10.52 15.05 -31.55
CA SER A 389 10.25 13.75 -32.19
C SER A 389 9.98 13.92 -33.68
N ARG A 390 9.20 14.95 -34.06
CA ARG A 390 8.96 15.31 -35.47
C ARG A 390 10.27 15.64 -36.21
N MET A 391 11.18 16.41 -35.59
CA MET A 391 12.48 16.74 -36.19
C MET A 391 13.43 15.54 -36.26
N LEU A 392 13.37 14.65 -35.26
CA LEU A 392 14.15 13.41 -35.22
C LEU A 392 13.64 12.35 -36.20
N ARG A 393 12.38 12.44 -36.61
CA ARG A 393 11.65 11.47 -37.45
C ARG A 393 11.41 10.12 -36.75
N TYR A 394 11.40 10.12 -35.43
CA TYR A 394 10.98 8.99 -34.59
C TYR A 394 10.58 9.50 -33.21
N ASP A 395 9.77 8.73 -32.50
CA ASP A 395 9.30 9.10 -31.17
C ASP A 395 10.34 8.78 -30.09
N LEU A 396 10.56 9.76 -29.20
CA LEU A 396 11.29 9.54 -27.96
C LEU A 396 10.35 8.85 -26.96
N GLU A 397 10.50 7.54 -26.79
CA GLU A 397 9.65 6.73 -25.91
C GLU A 397 10.21 6.62 -24.48
N ASP A 398 9.36 6.17 -23.55
CA ASP A 398 9.71 5.82 -22.17
C ASP A 398 10.57 6.87 -21.44
N LYS A 399 11.75 6.45 -20.96
CA LYS A 399 12.67 7.25 -20.16
C LYS A 399 13.23 8.42 -20.94
N LYS A 400 13.43 8.25 -22.26
CA LYS A 400 13.90 9.31 -23.15
C LYS A 400 12.90 10.45 -23.28
N ARG A 401 11.61 10.23 -23.01
CA ARG A 401 10.61 11.29 -23.03
C ARG A 401 10.56 12.10 -21.74
N THR A 402 11.26 11.71 -20.69
CA THR A 402 11.12 12.35 -19.37
C THR A 402 12.09 13.52 -19.22
N PHE A 403 11.65 14.60 -18.57
CA PHE A 403 12.53 15.72 -18.23
C PHE A 403 13.69 15.29 -17.30
N PHE A 404 13.46 14.27 -16.47
CA PHE A 404 14.50 13.64 -15.64
C PHE A 404 15.67 13.09 -16.47
N ASN A 405 15.48 12.82 -17.76
CA ASN A 405 16.55 12.30 -18.62
C ASN A 405 17.71 13.29 -18.81
N PHE A 406 17.51 14.60 -18.61
CA PHE A 406 18.63 15.56 -18.57
C PHE A 406 19.69 15.16 -17.54
N ARG A 407 19.26 14.67 -16.37
CA ARG A 407 20.17 14.20 -15.32
C ARG A 407 20.94 12.95 -15.77
N HIS A 408 20.32 12.03 -16.50
CA HIS A 408 21.00 10.85 -17.06
C HIS A 408 21.99 11.24 -18.17
N THR A 409 21.55 12.07 -19.11
CA THR A 409 22.35 12.54 -20.24
C THR A 409 23.55 13.37 -19.78
N GLY A 410 23.33 14.38 -18.93
CA GLY A 410 24.42 15.23 -18.41
C GLY A 410 25.46 14.44 -17.63
N ALA A 411 25.01 13.53 -16.74
CA ALA A 411 25.91 12.66 -15.99
C ALA A 411 26.73 11.74 -16.91
N SER A 412 26.09 11.13 -17.91
CA SER A 412 26.77 10.29 -18.90
C SER A 412 27.79 11.08 -19.71
N HIS A 413 27.43 12.26 -20.22
CA HIS A 413 28.33 13.08 -21.05
C HIS A 413 29.54 13.60 -20.26
N ILE A 414 29.34 14.05 -19.01
CA ILE A 414 30.45 14.50 -18.16
C ILE A 414 31.35 13.33 -17.77
N ALA A 415 30.76 12.19 -17.39
CA ALA A 415 31.53 10.99 -17.04
C ALA A 415 32.35 10.44 -18.23
N GLN A 416 31.81 10.49 -19.45
CA GLN A 416 32.53 10.11 -20.67
C GLN A 416 33.73 11.03 -20.97
N ARG A 417 33.67 12.30 -20.57
CA ARG A 417 34.81 13.23 -20.65
C ARG A 417 35.79 13.05 -19.49
N GLY A 418 35.33 12.48 -18.38
CA GLY A 418 36.12 12.24 -17.18
C GLY A 418 37.16 11.14 -17.39
N LYS A 419 38.45 11.51 -17.33
CA LYS A 419 39.57 10.57 -17.50
C LYS A 419 39.95 9.83 -16.21
N THR A 420 39.36 10.18 -15.07
CA THR A 420 39.79 9.70 -13.74
C THR A 420 38.61 9.49 -12.77
N PRO A 421 38.77 8.62 -11.74
CA PRO A 421 37.75 8.43 -10.69
C PRO A 421 37.35 9.71 -9.94
N ALA A 422 38.25 10.70 -9.84
CA ALA A 422 37.95 11.99 -9.22
C ALA A 422 36.86 12.77 -9.97
N HIS A 423 36.82 12.67 -11.31
CA HIS A 423 35.76 13.28 -12.11
C HIS A 423 34.39 12.63 -11.85
N LEU A 424 34.35 11.32 -11.61
CA LEU A 424 33.11 10.62 -11.27
C LEU A 424 32.61 11.03 -9.87
N LEU A 425 33.51 11.25 -8.92
CA LEU A 425 33.16 11.79 -7.60
C LEU A 425 32.62 13.22 -7.69
N ALA A 426 33.20 14.06 -8.55
CA ALA A 426 32.68 15.40 -8.80
C ALA A 426 31.25 15.35 -9.38
N VAL A 427 30.96 14.44 -10.31
CA VAL A 427 29.60 14.22 -10.83
C VAL A 427 28.63 13.80 -9.71
N VAL A 428 29.04 12.89 -8.81
CA VAL A 428 28.22 12.47 -7.66
C VAL A 428 27.90 13.65 -6.74
N GLN A 429 28.87 14.52 -6.47
CA GLN A 429 28.70 15.72 -5.66
C GLN A 429 27.76 16.71 -6.34
N MET A 430 27.95 17.02 -7.63
CA MET A 430 27.04 17.89 -8.38
C MET A 430 25.60 17.36 -8.35
N MET A 431 25.45 16.05 -8.48
CA MET A 431 24.16 15.37 -8.48
C MET A 431 23.50 15.29 -7.09
N GLY A 432 24.23 15.49 -5.99
CA GLY A 432 23.74 15.24 -4.64
C GLY A 432 23.32 13.79 -4.39
N ASP A 433 24.00 12.82 -5.02
CA ASP A 433 23.67 11.40 -4.90
C ASP A 433 24.43 10.72 -3.74
N THR A 434 23.96 9.55 -3.30
CA THR A 434 24.47 8.89 -2.08
C THR A 434 25.74 8.08 -2.29
N SER A 435 26.04 7.65 -3.52
CA SER A 435 27.24 6.86 -3.79
C SER A 435 27.61 6.80 -5.28
N VAL A 436 28.90 6.62 -5.55
CA VAL A 436 29.43 6.34 -6.91
C VAL A 436 28.76 5.11 -7.52
N ALA A 437 28.53 4.06 -6.73
CA ALA A 437 27.87 2.84 -7.21
C ALA A 437 26.44 3.11 -7.73
N THR A 438 25.70 4.01 -7.06
CA THR A 438 24.36 4.42 -7.50
C THR A 438 24.45 5.18 -8.82
N VAL A 439 25.39 6.13 -8.93
CA VAL A 439 25.56 6.92 -10.15
C VAL A 439 25.98 6.04 -11.33
N ASN A 440 26.97 5.17 -11.13
CA ASN A 440 27.46 4.24 -12.16
C ASN A 440 26.37 3.28 -12.65
N ARG A 441 25.61 2.68 -11.72
CA ARG A 441 24.56 1.72 -12.08
C ARG A 441 23.34 2.37 -12.74
N HIS A 442 22.93 3.54 -12.28
CA HIS A 442 21.63 4.11 -12.65
C HIS A 442 21.69 5.25 -13.65
N TYR A 443 22.86 5.83 -13.90
CA TYR A 443 22.97 7.04 -14.73
C TYR A 443 24.00 6.94 -15.84
N PHE A 444 25.03 6.12 -15.72
CA PHE A 444 26.06 6.01 -16.76
C PHE A 444 25.72 4.96 -17.81
N LYS A 445 25.82 5.37 -19.07
CA LYS A 445 25.87 4.48 -20.24
C LYS A 445 26.86 5.05 -21.24
N MET A 446 27.86 4.26 -21.63
CA MET A 446 28.79 4.67 -22.69
C MET A 446 28.11 4.56 -24.05
N GLU A 447 28.28 5.60 -24.87
CA GLU A 447 27.81 5.59 -26.26
C GLU A 447 28.67 4.62 -27.10
N PRO A 448 28.06 3.76 -27.95
CA PRO A 448 28.78 2.91 -28.88
C PRO A 448 29.73 3.68 -29.81
N GLU A 449 29.36 4.89 -30.21
CA GLU A 449 30.15 5.76 -31.07
C GLU A 449 31.47 6.16 -30.38
N LEU A 450 31.44 6.46 -29.09
CA LEU A 450 32.65 6.75 -28.31
C LEU A 450 33.53 5.49 -28.14
N MET A 451 32.92 4.32 -27.96
CA MET A 451 33.67 3.05 -27.95
C MET A 451 34.35 2.79 -29.30
N ARG A 452 33.69 3.15 -30.41
CA ARG A 452 34.31 3.10 -31.75
C ARG A 452 35.43 4.12 -31.89
N GLU A 453 35.25 5.37 -31.44
CA GLU A 453 36.30 6.39 -31.45
C GLU A 453 37.54 5.94 -30.66
N LEU A 454 37.34 5.32 -29.49
CA LEU A 454 38.43 4.76 -28.68
C LEU A 454 39.20 3.64 -29.41
N VAL A 455 38.48 2.72 -30.08
CA VAL A 455 39.10 1.63 -30.85
C VAL A 455 39.79 2.15 -32.10
N LEU A 456 39.20 3.12 -32.81
CA LEU A 456 39.79 3.74 -34.00
C LEU A 456 41.02 4.61 -33.65
N GLY A 457 41.03 5.21 -32.45
CA GLY A 457 42.18 5.92 -31.90
C GLY A 457 43.26 4.99 -31.32
N TRP A 458 42.97 3.69 -31.18
CA TRP A 458 43.91 2.70 -30.68
C TRP A 458 44.92 2.35 -31.77
N LYS A 459 46.04 3.07 -31.81
CA LYS A 459 47.20 2.65 -32.60
C LYS A 459 47.81 1.41 -31.95
N ARG A 460 47.99 0.34 -32.73
CA ARG A 460 48.81 -0.82 -32.32
C ARG A 460 50.15 -0.26 -31.83
N PRO A 461 50.69 -0.70 -30.68
CA PRO A 461 52.06 -0.35 -30.32
C PRO A 461 52.96 -0.76 -31.49
N ASP A 462 53.71 0.19 -32.04
CA ASP A 462 54.76 -0.11 -33.01
C ASP A 462 55.81 -0.94 -32.28
N VAL A 463 55.58 -2.25 -32.25
CA VAL A 463 56.65 -3.20 -32.05
C VAL A 463 57.28 -3.32 -33.42
N ASP A 464 58.53 -2.85 -33.56
CA ASP A 464 59.35 -3.19 -34.71
C ASP A 464 59.37 -4.72 -34.79
N VAL A 465 58.54 -5.28 -35.68
CA VAL A 465 58.66 -6.67 -36.08
C VAL A 465 59.79 -6.67 -37.09
N PRO A 466 60.95 -7.29 -36.79
CA PRO A 466 62.01 -7.41 -37.78
C PRO A 466 61.45 -8.10 -39.02
N SER A 467 61.59 -7.48 -40.18
CA SER A 467 60.92 -7.86 -41.43
C SER A 467 61.37 -9.20 -42.06
N VAL A 468 61.94 -10.14 -41.29
CA VAL A 468 62.55 -11.36 -41.86
C VAL A 468 62.24 -12.66 -41.09
N ALA A 469 61.18 -12.70 -40.27
CA ALA A 469 60.84 -13.93 -39.53
C ALA A 469 59.36 -14.38 -39.63
N ALA A 470 58.66 -14.02 -40.71
CA ALA A 470 57.29 -14.49 -40.95
C ALA A 470 57.13 -15.34 -42.23
N ALA A 471 58.24 -15.86 -42.77
CA ALA A 471 58.20 -16.83 -43.89
C ALA A 471 58.48 -18.27 -43.46
N ASP A 472 59.11 -18.53 -42.30
CA ASP A 472 59.56 -19.88 -41.92
C ASP A 472 58.98 -20.42 -40.59
N LEU A 473 58.02 -19.72 -39.96
CA LEU A 473 57.38 -20.19 -38.72
C LEU A 473 56.03 -20.90 -38.91
N PHE A 474 55.50 -20.91 -40.12
CA PHE A 474 54.42 -21.81 -40.53
C PHE A 474 54.91 -22.60 -41.74
N GLY A 475 55.59 -23.71 -41.43
CA GLY A 475 55.87 -24.74 -42.42
C GLY A 475 54.61 -25.09 -43.21
N ALA A 476 54.85 -25.33 -44.49
CA ALA A 476 53.99 -25.90 -45.51
C ALA A 476 52.59 -26.42 -45.08
N GLU A 477 51.65 -26.11 -45.98
CA GLU A 477 50.30 -26.66 -46.11
C GLU A 477 49.20 -25.98 -45.30
N HIS A 478 48.64 -24.88 -45.82
CA HIS A 478 47.19 -24.69 -45.75
C HIS A 478 46.62 -24.36 -47.13
N SER A 479 45.84 -25.34 -47.57
CA SER A 479 44.91 -25.38 -48.70
C SER A 479 44.12 -24.09 -48.86
N ARG A 480 43.97 -23.68 -50.13
CA ARG A 480 42.93 -22.75 -50.58
C ARG A 480 41.58 -23.27 -50.10
N ILE A 481 40.95 -22.59 -49.14
CA ILE A 481 39.54 -22.80 -48.81
C ILE A 481 38.78 -21.54 -49.22
N CYS A 482 38.26 -21.65 -50.43
CA CYS A 482 36.98 -21.15 -50.91
C CYS A 482 36.79 -19.64 -51.02
N GLU A 483 37.23 -19.13 -52.17
CA GLU A 483 36.33 -18.36 -53.05
C GLU A 483 34.97 -19.08 -53.13
N ILE A 484 33.91 -18.44 -52.67
CA ILE A 484 32.55 -18.81 -53.06
C ILE A 484 32.13 -17.80 -54.12
N GLU A 485 32.18 -18.24 -55.37
CA GLU A 485 31.51 -17.60 -56.49
C GLU A 485 30.00 -17.78 -56.33
N LEU A 486 29.26 -16.66 -56.35
CA LEU A 486 27.81 -16.63 -56.51
C LEU A 486 27.47 -16.81 -58.00
N PRO A 487 26.68 -17.81 -58.40
CA PRO A 487 26.19 -17.89 -59.77
C PRO A 487 25.07 -16.87 -60.01
N LEU A 488 25.23 -16.09 -61.07
CA LEU A 488 24.18 -15.28 -61.70
C LEU A 488 23.31 -16.16 -62.63
N ALA A 489 21.99 -16.01 -62.41
CA ALA A 489 20.88 -15.97 -63.36
C ALA A 489 20.46 -17.21 -64.19
N SER A 490 19.17 -17.56 -64.05
CA SER A 490 18.20 -17.58 -65.16
C SER A 490 16.79 -17.31 -64.64
#